data_AF-A0A9W9MTC8-F1
#
_entry.id   AF-A0A9W9MTC8-F1
#
_cell.length_a   1.000
_cell.length_b   1.000
_cell.length_c   1.000
_cell.angle_alpha   90.00
_cell.angle_beta   90.00
_cell.angle_gamma   90.00
#
_symmetry.space_group_name_H-M   'P 1'
#
loop_
_entity.id
_entity.type
_entity.pdbx_description
1 polymer ?
#
loop_
_entity_poly.entity_id
_entity_poly.type
_entity_poly.pdbx_seq_one_letter_code
_entity_poly.pdbx_strand_id
1 'polypeptide(L)'
;MATIKEQQERQAPSTRPTASTWNTKDMGKRLGVDVASAATAGVLTCPLITIIDRAIMEKASKGFPIGQTIKSCLRSMVARPSSFFFSTPFLLIYTLYTSTYLTANAIDTLRSITHNQPYNSIDTGLPKFFATTIVNMTICVYKDARFAKMFGVSPPSESPARSNAMKTNPAAWKYSSALRAPCPPSAPTPALQIPKVSYGLFCLRDSITIWASFNIPALIAPSVPDFIASSPTMKSSIAQFACPAAMQFASTPMHLLGLDLYNRQPAGGMHWTERAARIRRDYVPSCFARMGKIVPAYGVGGVVNVRMRDSLMERVERGE
;
A
#
# COMPACT_ATOMS: atom_id res chain seq x y z
N MET A 1 17.83 -15.50 56.96
CA MET A 1 16.55 -16.21 56.80
C MET A 1 15.46 -15.65 57.73
N ALA A 2 15.31 -14.32 57.87
CA ALA A 2 14.22 -13.68 58.61
C ALA A 2 14.21 -12.15 58.42
N THR A 3 14.02 -11.63 57.20
CA THR A 3 13.75 -10.18 57.00
C THR A 3 12.99 -9.86 55.70
N ILE A 4 12.32 -10.84 55.08
CA ILE A 4 11.57 -10.64 53.82
C ILE A 4 10.05 -10.90 54.01
N LYS A 5 9.59 -11.28 55.20
CA LYS A 5 8.19 -11.70 55.42
C LYS A 5 7.24 -10.67 56.03
N GLU A 6 7.68 -9.44 56.34
CA GLU A 6 6.80 -8.43 56.96
C GLU A 6 6.40 -7.23 56.07
N GLN A 7 6.77 -7.22 54.78
CA GLN A 7 6.28 -6.19 53.84
C GLN A 7 5.18 -6.69 52.90
N GLN A 8 4.66 -7.90 53.09
CA GLN A 8 3.68 -8.51 52.17
C GLN A 8 2.23 -8.53 52.71
N GLU A 9 1.88 -7.68 53.68
CA GLU A 9 0.55 -7.71 54.32
C GLU A 9 -0.14 -6.36 54.56
N ARG A 10 0.11 -5.35 53.70
CA ARG A 10 -0.74 -4.13 53.65
C ARG A 10 -0.98 -3.60 52.24
N GLN A 11 -1.64 -4.39 51.40
CA GLN A 11 -2.38 -3.85 50.25
C GLN A 11 -3.60 -4.74 50.01
N ALA A 12 -4.66 -4.52 50.79
CA ALA A 12 -5.98 -5.00 50.43
C ALA A 12 -6.36 -4.35 49.08
N PRO A 13 -6.91 -5.11 48.11
CA PRO A 13 -7.37 -4.53 46.86
C PRO A 13 -8.65 -3.74 47.14
N SER A 14 -8.56 -2.41 47.13
CA SER A 14 -9.73 -1.56 47.07
C SER A 14 -10.34 -1.68 45.67
N THR A 15 -11.25 -2.62 45.49
CA THR A 15 -12.17 -2.66 44.35
C THR A 15 -13.12 -1.47 44.44
N ARG A 16 -12.75 -0.36 43.80
CA ARG A 16 -13.71 0.62 43.29
C ARG A 16 -13.69 0.54 41.77
N PRO A 17 -14.82 0.29 41.09
CA PRO A 17 -14.89 0.54 39.66
C PRO A 17 -14.78 2.06 39.47
N THR A 18 -13.61 2.55 39.07
CA THR A 18 -13.51 3.92 38.57
C THR A 18 -14.38 3.98 37.33
N ALA A 19 -15.48 4.73 37.40
CA ALA A 19 -16.29 5.03 36.24
C ALA A 19 -15.36 5.57 35.16
N SER A 20 -15.18 4.80 34.07
CA SER A 20 -14.44 5.22 32.89
C SER A 20 -15.09 6.52 32.42
N THR A 21 -14.42 7.63 32.68
CA THR A 21 -14.90 8.96 32.34
C THR A 21 -14.40 9.22 30.94
N TRP A 22 -15.26 8.95 29.96
CA TRP A 22 -14.96 9.18 28.55
C TRP A 22 -14.71 10.66 28.34
N ASN A 23 -13.53 11.01 27.83
CA ASN A 23 -13.18 12.40 27.56
C ASN A 23 -13.56 12.75 26.11
N THR A 24 -14.82 13.12 25.88
CA THR A 24 -15.35 13.50 24.56
C THR A 24 -15.11 14.97 24.18
N LYS A 25 -14.39 15.75 25.00
CA LYS A 25 -14.12 17.16 24.71
C LYS A 25 -13.29 17.29 23.43
N ASP A 26 -13.72 18.19 22.54
CA ASP A 26 -13.07 18.49 21.26
C ASP A 26 -12.83 17.28 20.34
N MET A 27 -13.62 16.20 20.48
CA MET A 27 -13.49 14.97 19.68
C MET A 27 -13.46 15.24 18.17
N GLY A 28 -14.33 16.14 17.68
CA GLY A 28 -14.37 16.53 16.27
C GLY A 28 -13.08 17.24 15.82
N LYS A 29 -12.50 18.09 16.67
CA LYS A 29 -11.23 18.77 16.37
C LYS A 29 -10.07 17.78 16.37
N ARG A 30 -10.02 16.87 17.36
CA ARG A 30 -9.02 15.79 17.44
C ARG A 30 -9.04 14.89 16.20
N LEU A 31 -10.23 14.46 15.77
CA LEU A 31 -10.39 13.68 14.53
C LEU A 31 -10.03 14.52 13.29
N GLY A 32 -10.36 15.81 13.28
CA GLY A 32 -9.93 16.74 12.23
C GLY A 32 -8.41 16.85 12.11
N VAL A 33 -7.70 16.88 13.24
CA VAL A 33 -6.23 16.83 13.28
C VAL A 33 -5.70 15.50 12.76
N ASP A 34 -6.32 14.38 13.12
CA ASP A 34 -5.93 13.06 12.61
C ASP A 34 -6.07 12.98 11.08
N VAL A 35 -7.14 13.55 10.51
CA VAL A 35 -7.35 13.65 9.06
C VAL A 35 -6.33 14.58 8.41
N ALA A 36 -6.13 15.78 8.96
CA ALA A 36 -5.21 16.77 8.39
C ALA A 36 -3.76 16.29 8.37
N SER A 37 -3.29 15.67 9.46
CA SER A 37 -1.95 15.10 9.57
C SER A 37 -1.74 13.94 8.60
N ALA A 38 -2.71 13.02 8.51
CA ALA A 38 -2.67 11.88 7.59
C ALA A 38 -2.70 12.31 6.12
N ALA A 39 -3.58 13.25 5.77
CA ALA A 39 -3.71 13.79 4.42
C ALA A 39 -2.43 14.51 3.97
N THR A 40 -1.85 15.33 4.85
CA THR A 40 -0.62 16.07 4.56
C THR A 40 0.56 15.12 4.34
N ALA A 41 0.71 14.11 5.20
CA ALA A 41 1.70 13.06 5.01
C ALA A 41 1.50 12.30 3.69
N GLY A 42 0.24 12.01 3.33
CA GLY A 42 -0.14 11.42 2.04
C GLY A 42 0.29 12.27 0.85
N VAL A 43 -0.09 13.55 0.81
CA VAL A 43 0.24 14.46 -0.30
C VAL A 43 1.75 14.58 -0.53
N LEU A 44 2.55 14.60 0.53
CA LEU A 44 4.00 14.73 0.44
C LEU A 44 4.70 13.46 -0.06
N THR A 45 4.18 12.28 0.31
CA THR A 45 4.86 11.00 0.05
C THR A 45 4.34 10.26 -1.17
N CYS A 46 3.03 10.34 -1.42
CA CYS A 46 2.35 9.58 -2.46
C CYS A 46 2.83 9.88 -3.89
N PRO A 47 3.29 11.09 -4.28
CA PRO A 47 3.81 11.33 -5.61
C PRO A 47 4.98 10.41 -5.95
N LEU A 48 5.96 10.30 -5.06
CA LEU A 48 7.13 9.43 -5.26
C LEU A 48 6.74 7.96 -5.29
N ILE A 49 5.87 7.54 -4.38
CA ILE A 49 5.43 6.14 -4.30
C ILE A 49 4.65 5.75 -5.56
N THR A 50 3.79 6.64 -6.07
CA THR A 50 3.03 6.44 -7.31
C THR A 50 3.94 6.26 -8.52
N ILE A 51 5.00 7.07 -8.62
CA ILE A 51 5.99 6.97 -9.69
C ILE A 51 6.67 5.59 -9.67
N ILE A 52 7.06 5.12 -8.48
CA ILE A 52 7.73 3.83 -8.33
C ILE A 52 6.77 2.65 -8.59
N ASP A 53 5.54 2.68 -8.05
CA ASP A 53 4.51 1.68 -8.30
C ASP A 53 4.24 1.53 -9.80
N ARG A 54 4.04 2.67 -10.48
CA ARG A 54 3.81 2.68 -11.92
C ARG A 54 5.01 2.13 -12.70
N ALA A 55 6.23 2.48 -12.32
CA ALA A 55 7.44 2.00 -13.00
C ALA A 55 7.65 0.47 -12.86
N ILE A 56 7.36 -0.10 -11.69
CA ILE A 56 7.39 -1.57 -11.50
C ILE A 56 6.32 -2.25 -12.35
N MET A 57 5.09 -1.71 -12.33
CA MET A 57 3.97 -2.27 -13.09
C MET A 57 4.18 -2.22 -14.60
N GLU A 58 4.65 -1.09 -15.14
CA GLU A 58 4.95 -0.95 -16.56
C GLU A 58 6.14 -1.83 -16.99
N LYS A 59 7.16 -1.99 -16.14
CA LYS A 59 8.25 -2.92 -16.40
C LYS A 59 7.78 -4.37 -16.44
N ALA A 60 7.02 -4.81 -15.43
CA ALA A 60 6.54 -6.19 -15.34
C ALA A 60 5.56 -6.54 -16.47
N SER A 61 4.68 -5.59 -16.83
CA SER A 61 3.60 -5.81 -17.80
C SER A 61 4.06 -5.59 -19.25
N LYS A 62 4.76 -4.48 -19.52
CA LYS A 62 5.10 -4.01 -20.88
C LYS A 62 6.59 -4.12 -21.21
N GLY A 63 7.45 -4.39 -20.22
CA GLY A 63 8.90 -4.49 -20.42
C GLY A 63 9.61 -3.14 -20.54
N PHE A 64 8.93 -2.02 -20.28
CA PHE A 64 9.57 -0.71 -20.33
C PHE A 64 10.62 -0.53 -19.22
N PRO A 65 11.73 0.16 -19.49
CA PRO A 65 12.75 0.42 -18.47
C PRO A 65 12.22 1.39 -17.41
N ILE A 66 12.49 1.07 -16.13
CA ILE A 66 12.03 1.84 -14.95
C ILE A 66 12.36 3.33 -15.09
N GLY A 67 13.58 3.66 -15.54
CA GLY A 67 14.04 5.05 -15.67
C GLY A 67 13.23 5.87 -16.68
N GLN A 68 12.75 5.26 -17.77
CA GLN A 68 11.93 5.93 -18.77
C GLN A 68 10.55 6.27 -18.21
N THR A 69 9.92 5.34 -17.49
CA THR A 69 8.65 5.58 -16.80
C THR A 69 8.81 6.66 -15.73
N ILE A 70 9.88 6.62 -14.92
CA ILE A 70 10.17 7.65 -13.92
C ILE A 70 10.28 9.03 -14.59
N LYS A 71 11.09 9.17 -15.63
CA LYS A 71 11.28 10.44 -16.34
C LYS A 71 9.97 10.97 -16.93
N SER A 72 9.16 10.09 -17.51
CA SER A 72 7.84 10.45 -18.06
C SER A 72 6.87 10.93 -16.96
N CYS A 73 6.86 10.25 -15.81
CA CYS A 73 6.00 10.64 -14.70
C CYS A 73 6.45 11.95 -14.06
N LEU A 74 7.75 12.15 -13.85
CA LEU A 74 8.30 13.41 -13.35
C LEU A 74 7.99 14.57 -14.30
N ARG A 75 8.17 14.37 -15.61
CA ARG A 75 7.78 15.36 -16.62
C ARG A 75 6.28 15.68 -16.55
N SER A 76 5.43 14.68 -16.41
CA SER A 76 3.98 14.86 -16.32
C SER A 76 3.57 15.59 -15.04
N MET A 77 4.23 15.29 -13.92
CA MET A 77 4.01 15.93 -12.63
C MET A 77 4.35 17.42 -12.67
N VAL A 78 5.46 17.80 -13.33
CA VAL A 78 5.87 19.20 -13.48
C VAL A 78 5.04 19.93 -14.54
N ALA A 79 4.79 19.29 -15.69
CA ALA A 79 4.11 19.95 -16.81
C ALA A 79 2.59 20.04 -16.64
N ARG A 80 1.96 19.10 -15.92
CA ARG A 80 0.51 19.03 -15.69
C ARG A 80 0.20 18.45 -14.30
N PRO A 81 0.46 19.20 -13.21
CA PRO A 81 0.33 18.71 -11.84
C PRO A 81 -1.10 18.24 -11.52
N SER A 82 -2.12 19.00 -11.87
CA SER A 82 -3.53 18.63 -11.62
C SER A 82 -3.89 17.28 -12.26
N SER A 83 -3.47 17.05 -13.51
CA SER A 83 -3.70 15.77 -14.18
C SER A 83 -3.00 14.60 -13.50
N PHE A 84 -1.88 14.83 -12.81
CA PHE A 84 -1.17 13.81 -12.04
C PHE A 84 -1.85 13.54 -10.69
N PHE A 85 -2.16 14.59 -9.92
CA PHE A 85 -2.79 14.47 -8.60
C PHE A 85 -4.24 13.97 -8.66
N PHE A 86 -4.96 14.24 -9.75
CA PHE A 86 -6.31 13.68 -9.97
C PHE A 86 -6.30 12.38 -10.79
N SER A 87 -5.13 11.80 -11.05
CA SER A 87 -5.03 10.53 -11.75
C SER A 87 -5.46 9.37 -10.85
N THR A 88 -6.13 8.37 -11.43
CA THR A 88 -6.51 7.14 -10.70
C THR A 88 -5.32 6.45 -10.01
N PRO A 89 -4.13 6.32 -10.62
CA PRO A 89 -2.96 5.76 -9.96
C PRO A 89 -2.58 6.51 -8.69
N PHE A 90 -2.52 7.85 -8.75
CA PHE A 90 -2.21 8.66 -7.57
C PHE A 90 -3.26 8.49 -6.48
N LEU A 91 -4.56 8.60 -6.84
CA LEU A 91 -5.64 8.50 -5.86
C LEU A 91 -5.66 7.15 -5.13
N LEU A 92 -5.32 6.06 -5.81
CA LEU A 92 -5.22 4.75 -5.16
C LEU A 92 -4.06 4.66 -4.16
N ILE A 93 -2.90 5.24 -4.48
CA ILE A 93 -1.78 5.31 -3.53
C ILE A 93 -2.13 6.26 -2.37
N TYR A 94 -2.68 7.43 -2.70
CA TYR A 94 -3.08 8.46 -1.74
C TYR A 94 -4.07 7.92 -0.72
N THR A 95 -5.12 7.23 -1.17
CA THR A 95 -6.09 6.59 -0.29
C THR A 95 -5.41 5.54 0.58
N LEU A 96 -4.54 4.68 0.03
CA LEU A 96 -3.84 3.66 0.82
C LEU A 96 -3.05 4.25 2.00
N TYR A 97 -2.18 5.23 1.72
CA TYR A 97 -1.30 5.80 2.73
C TYR A 97 -2.06 6.70 3.70
N THR A 98 -2.96 7.54 3.19
CA THR A 98 -3.79 8.41 4.03
C THR A 98 -4.68 7.58 4.96
N SER A 99 -5.35 6.54 4.46
CA SER A 99 -6.18 5.67 5.32
C SER A 99 -5.35 4.93 6.36
N THR A 100 -4.13 4.50 6.04
CA THR A 100 -3.25 3.82 7.00
C THR A 100 -2.84 4.77 8.13
N TYR A 101 -2.37 5.98 7.81
CA TYR A 101 -2.03 6.98 8.83
C TYR A 101 -3.25 7.42 9.63
N LEU A 102 -4.37 7.70 8.96
CA LEU A 102 -5.62 8.08 9.61
C LEU A 102 -6.10 7.00 10.58
N THR A 103 -6.03 5.72 10.20
CA THR A 103 -6.41 4.61 11.08
C THR A 103 -5.51 4.57 12.31
N ALA A 104 -4.19 4.72 12.15
CA ALA A 104 -3.26 4.74 13.27
C ALA A 104 -3.56 5.91 14.23
N ASN A 105 -3.76 7.10 13.67
CA ASN A 105 -4.05 8.33 14.40
C ASN A 105 -5.40 8.25 15.14
N ALA A 106 -6.45 7.76 14.46
CA ALA A 106 -7.78 7.63 15.02
C ALA A 106 -7.82 6.66 16.21
N ILE A 107 -7.00 5.60 16.18
CA ILE A 107 -6.90 4.65 17.30
C ILE A 107 -6.19 5.27 18.50
N ASP A 108 -5.16 6.07 18.27
CA ASP A 108 -4.51 6.84 19.33
C ASP A 108 -5.50 7.83 19.99
N THR A 109 -6.29 8.51 19.17
CA THR A 109 -7.33 9.42 19.65
C THR A 109 -8.43 8.68 20.41
N LEU A 110 -8.91 7.53 19.90
CA LEU A 110 -9.92 6.72 20.56
C LEU A 110 -9.43 6.15 21.90
N ARG A 111 -8.16 5.72 21.98
CA ARG A 111 -7.56 5.28 23.25
C ARG A 111 -7.48 6.44 24.25
N SER A 112 -7.00 7.61 23.82
CA SER A 112 -6.93 8.80 24.68
C SER A 112 -8.30 9.14 25.26
N ILE A 113 -9.37 9.03 24.46
CA ILE A 113 -10.76 9.27 24.89
C ILE A 113 -11.25 8.21 25.89
N THR A 114 -11.00 6.92 25.62
CA THR A 114 -11.56 5.79 26.40
C THR A 114 -10.83 5.52 27.70
N HIS A 115 -9.52 5.75 27.75
CA HIS A 115 -8.66 5.48 28.91
C HIS A 115 -8.23 6.75 29.66
N ASN A 116 -8.73 7.92 29.26
CA ASN A 116 -8.39 9.23 29.81
C ASN A 116 -6.87 9.46 29.93
N GLN A 117 -6.14 8.99 28.93
CA GLN A 117 -4.68 9.15 28.81
C GLN A 117 -4.36 10.39 27.96
N PRO A 118 -3.21 11.05 28.18
CA PRO A 118 -2.78 12.18 27.37
C PRO A 118 -2.67 11.79 25.88
N TYR A 119 -2.94 12.74 24.98
CA TYR A 119 -2.95 12.54 23.52
C TYR A 119 -1.62 12.04 22.91
N ASN A 120 -0.53 12.16 23.67
CA ASN A 120 0.82 11.70 23.35
C ASN A 120 1.06 10.22 23.71
N SER A 121 0.12 9.54 24.37
CA SER A 121 0.22 8.12 24.63
C SER A 121 -0.02 7.33 23.34
N ILE A 122 1.04 7.05 22.61
CA ILE A 122 1.00 6.24 21.39
C ILE A 122 0.67 4.80 21.77
N ASP A 123 -0.47 4.28 21.32
CA ASP A 123 -0.82 2.87 21.51
C ASP A 123 0.09 1.98 20.64
N THR A 124 0.94 1.16 21.27
CA THR A 124 1.70 0.11 20.58
C THR A 124 0.99 -1.25 20.63
N GLY A 125 -0.24 -1.28 21.14
CA GLY A 125 -1.04 -2.46 21.38
C GLY A 125 -1.63 -3.11 20.13
N LEU A 126 -2.04 -4.36 20.32
CA LEU A 126 -2.67 -5.20 19.31
C LEU A 126 -3.84 -4.54 18.55
N PRO A 127 -4.72 -3.71 19.17
CA PRO A 127 -5.83 -3.09 18.44
C PRO A 127 -5.39 -2.16 17.30
N LYS A 128 -4.41 -1.28 17.54
CA LYS A 128 -3.85 -0.41 16.48
C LYS A 128 -3.29 -1.24 15.35
N PHE A 129 -2.53 -2.26 15.71
CA PHE A 129 -1.92 -3.14 14.74
C PHE A 129 -2.95 -3.87 13.86
N PHE A 130 -3.94 -4.54 14.45
CA PHE A 130 -4.93 -5.29 13.69
C PHE A 130 -5.77 -4.38 12.81
N ALA A 131 -6.21 -3.24 13.32
CA ALA A 131 -7.01 -2.31 12.55
C ALA A 131 -6.22 -1.71 11.37
N THR A 132 -4.99 -1.23 11.61
CA THR A 132 -4.13 -0.72 10.54
C THR A 132 -3.79 -1.81 9.53
N THR A 133 -3.58 -3.05 9.98
CA THR A 133 -3.35 -4.22 9.12
C THR A 133 -4.56 -4.50 8.23
N ILE A 134 -5.76 -4.58 8.79
CA ILE A 134 -7.00 -4.86 8.03
C ILE A 134 -7.23 -3.78 6.98
N VAL A 135 -7.08 -2.51 7.35
CA VAL A 135 -7.23 -1.37 6.44
C VAL A 135 -6.18 -1.42 5.33
N ASN A 136 -4.90 -1.55 5.70
CA ASN A 136 -3.79 -1.61 4.76
C ASN A 136 -3.94 -2.78 3.79
N MET A 137 -4.28 -3.98 4.28
CA MET A 137 -4.54 -5.17 3.48
C MET A 137 -5.65 -4.96 2.44
N THR A 138 -6.80 -4.48 2.90
CA THR A 138 -7.98 -4.31 2.06
C THR A 138 -7.69 -3.32 0.92
N ILE A 139 -7.06 -2.20 1.25
CA ILE A 139 -6.77 -1.16 0.26
C ILE A 139 -5.58 -1.56 -0.62
N CYS A 140 -4.54 -2.22 -0.10
CA CYS A 140 -3.41 -2.73 -0.89
C CYS A 140 -3.88 -3.70 -1.97
N VAL A 141 -4.72 -4.65 -1.58
CA VAL A 141 -5.28 -5.65 -2.50
C VAL A 141 -6.13 -4.96 -3.58
N TYR A 142 -6.99 -4.02 -3.19
CA TYR A 142 -7.80 -3.23 -4.14
C TYR A 142 -6.96 -2.37 -5.09
N LYS A 143 -5.90 -1.74 -4.57
CA LYS A 143 -4.94 -0.94 -5.34
C LYS A 143 -4.21 -1.83 -6.35
N ASP A 144 -3.62 -2.93 -5.93
CA ASP A 144 -2.85 -3.82 -6.81
C ASP A 144 -3.74 -4.38 -7.94
N ALA A 145 -4.96 -4.79 -7.60
CA ALA A 145 -6.04 -5.15 -8.51
C ALA A 145 -6.30 -4.08 -9.60
N ARG A 146 -6.49 -2.83 -9.19
CA ARG A 146 -6.76 -1.70 -10.11
C ARG A 146 -5.53 -1.30 -10.91
N PHE A 147 -4.33 -1.32 -10.32
CA PHE A 147 -3.07 -1.04 -11.01
C PHE A 147 -2.80 -2.06 -12.10
N ALA A 148 -3.02 -3.34 -11.81
CA ALA A 148 -2.91 -4.39 -12.80
C ALA A 148 -3.91 -4.16 -13.95
N LYS A 149 -5.16 -3.77 -13.66
CA LYS A 149 -6.15 -3.42 -14.69
C LYS A 149 -5.71 -2.23 -15.58
N MET A 150 -5.09 -1.20 -14.99
CA MET A 150 -4.73 0.03 -15.71
C MET A 150 -3.42 -0.08 -16.50
N PHE A 151 -2.44 -0.83 -15.97
CA PHE A 151 -1.09 -0.90 -16.52
C PHE A 151 -0.72 -2.27 -17.09
N GLY A 152 -1.59 -3.25 -16.91
CA GLY A 152 -1.49 -4.58 -17.49
C GLY A 152 -1.56 -4.59 -19.02
N VAL A 153 -1.43 -5.79 -19.58
CA VAL A 153 -1.59 -6.00 -21.02
C VAL A 153 -3.09 -6.05 -21.31
N SER A 154 -3.58 -5.17 -22.19
CA SER A 154 -4.97 -5.25 -22.66
C SER A 154 -5.17 -6.58 -23.40
N PRO A 155 -6.27 -7.31 -23.17
CA PRO A 155 -6.56 -8.49 -23.96
C PRO A 155 -6.67 -8.07 -25.43
N PRO A 156 -6.20 -8.90 -26.39
CA PRO A 156 -6.46 -8.63 -27.79
C PRO A 156 -7.98 -8.51 -27.95
N SER A 157 -8.43 -7.36 -28.45
CA SER A 157 -9.82 -7.23 -28.90
C SER A 157 -10.05 -8.36 -29.88
N GLU A 158 -10.99 -9.26 -29.60
CA GLU A 158 -11.51 -10.17 -30.60
C GLU A 158 -12.08 -9.30 -31.73
N SER A 159 -11.27 -9.03 -32.75
CA SER A 159 -11.82 -8.68 -34.06
C SER A 159 -12.66 -9.87 -34.48
N PRO A 160 -13.97 -9.70 -34.77
CA PRO A 160 -14.76 -10.81 -35.26
C PRO A 160 -14.06 -11.30 -36.52
N ALA A 161 -13.80 -12.61 -36.56
CA ALA A 161 -13.22 -13.29 -37.70
C ALA A 161 -14.02 -12.89 -38.95
N ARG A 162 -13.47 -11.98 -39.77
CA ARG A 162 -13.94 -11.81 -41.14
C ARG A 162 -13.55 -13.09 -41.85
N SER A 163 -14.55 -13.93 -42.08
CA SER A 163 -14.43 -15.14 -42.87
C SER A 163 -13.77 -14.83 -44.21
N ASN A 164 -12.81 -15.68 -44.55
CA ASN A 164 -12.11 -15.68 -45.83
C ASN A 164 -13.10 -15.95 -46.98
N ALA A 165 -13.43 -14.96 -47.82
CA ALA A 165 -13.96 -15.18 -49.18
C ALA A 165 -14.22 -13.85 -49.92
N MET A 166 -13.18 -13.17 -50.44
CA MET A 166 -13.37 -12.21 -51.55
C MET A 166 -12.02 -11.89 -52.22
N LYS A 167 -11.43 -12.88 -52.88
CA LYS A 167 -10.32 -12.67 -53.82
C LYS A 167 -10.66 -13.21 -55.21
N THR A 168 -11.84 -12.92 -55.73
CA THR A 168 -12.19 -13.18 -57.14
C THR A 168 -13.38 -12.32 -57.59
N ASN A 169 -13.26 -10.98 -57.60
CA ASN A 169 -13.93 -10.16 -58.62
C ASN A 169 -13.58 -8.65 -58.49
N PRO A 170 -12.99 -8.01 -59.51
CA PRO A 170 -12.68 -6.57 -59.48
C PRO A 170 -13.88 -5.63 -59.72
N ALA A 171 -15.10 -6.16 -59.90
CA ALA A 171 -16.29 -5.35 -60.24
C ALA A 171 -17.12 -4.85 -59.04
N ALA A 172 -16.85 -5.28 -57.81
CA ALA A 172 -17.76 -5.06 -56.66
C ALA A 172 -17.52 -3.76 -55.85
N TRP A 173 -16.71 -2.81 -56.35
CA TRP A 173 -16.39 -1.59 -55.60
C TRP A 173 -17.40 -0.44 -55.77
N LYS A 174 -18.26 -0.48 -56.80
CA LYS A 174 -19.12 0.66 -57.17
C LYS A 174 -20.44 0.79 -56.40
N TYR A 175 -20.82 -0.16 -55.54
CA TYR A 175 -22.10 -0.11 -54.80
C TYR A 175 -22.01 -0.28 -53.28
N SER A 176 -20.82 -0.19 -52.68
CA SER A 176 -20.63 -0.44 -51.22
C SER A 176 -20.91 0.77 -50.29
N SER A 177 -21.44 1.88 -50.79
CA SER A 177 -21.78 3.06 -49.97
C SER A 177 -23.19 3.05 -49.39
N ALA A 178 -24.08 2.15 -49.83
CA ALA A 178 -25.51 2.18 -49.50
C ALA A 178 -25.96 1.23 -48.35
N LEU A 179 -25.06 0.44 -47.76
CA LEU A 179 -25.38 -0.47 -46.64
C LEU A 179 -24.44 -0.21 -45.44
N ARG A 180 -24.48 1.01 -44.88
CA ARG A 180 -23.93 1.26 -43.54
C ARG A 180 -25.00 0.86 -42.52
N ALA A 181 -25.01 -0.40 -42.11
CA ALA A 181 -25.78 -0.82 -40.95
C ALA A 181 -25.37 0.02 -39.72
N PRO A 182 -26.30 0.39 -38.82
CA PRO A 182 -25.96 1.06 -37.57
C PRO A 182 -24.94 0.21 -36.79
N CYS A 183 -23.86 0.82 -36.29
CA CYS A 183 -22.95 0.15 -35.38
C CYS A 183 -23.77 -0.42 -34.21
N PRO A 184 -23.62 -1.72 -33.86
CA PRO A 184 -24.22 -2.22 -32.63
C PRO A 184 -23.62 -1.45 -31.44
N PRO A 185 -24.41 -1.18 -30.39
CA PRO A 185 -23.89 -0.57 -29.17
C PRO A 185 -22.73 -1.42 -28.66
N SER A 186 -21.58 -0.78 -28.42
CA SER A 186 -20.38 -1.40 -27.89
C SER A 186 -20.75 -2.28 -26.70
N ALA A 187 -20.69 -3.61 -26.87
CA ALA A 187 -20.93 -4.53 -25.78
C ALA A 187 -19.99 -4.15 -24.62
N PRO A 188 -20.48 -4.11 -23.36
CA PRO A 188 -19.62 -3.80 -22.23
C PRO A 188 -18.49 -4.82 -22.22
N THR A 189 -17.26 -4.35 -22.43
CA THR A 189 -16.06 -5.19 -22.35
C THR A 189 -16.11 -5.89 -20.99
N PRO A 190 -16.11 -7.23 -20.92
CA PRO A 190 -16.17 -7.91 -19.63
C PRO A 190 -14.98 -7.42 -18.82
N ALA A 191 -15.27 -6.71 -17.73
CA ALA A 191 -14.25 -6.19 -16.85
C ALA A 191 -13.44 -7.40 -16.36
N LEU A 192 -12.19 -7.54 -16.84
CA LEU A 192 -11.26 -8.60 -16.43
C LEU A 192 -11.36 -8.82 -14.92
N GLN A 193 -12.07 -9.89 -14.54
CA GLN A 193 -12.15 -10.29 -13.15
C GLN A 193 -10.77 -10.81 -12.79
N ILE A 194 -10.22 -10.24 -11.73
CA ILE A 194 -8.91 -10.64 -11.23
C ILE A 194 -9.02 -12.11 -10.79
N PRO A 195 -8.13 -13.00 -11.26
CA PRO A 195 -8.13 -14.38 -10.83
C PRO A 195 -8.09 -14.45 -9.30
N LYS A 196 -8.89 -15.33 -8.71
CA LYS A 196 -8.87 -15.60 -7.26
C LYS A 196 -7.45 -15.94 -6.77
N VAL A 197 -6.62 -16.54 -7.64
CA VAL A 197 -5.22 -16.87 -7.37
C VAL A 197 -4.34 -15.61 -7.27
N SER A 198 -4.51 -14.62 -8.15
CA SER A 198 -3.80 -13.33 -8.03
C SER A 198 -4.17 -12.61 -6.73
N TYR A 199 -5.45 -12.64 -6.34
CA TYR A 199 -5.89 -12.13 -5.05
C TYR A 199 -5.23 -12.87 -3.87
N GLY A 200 -5.23 -14.20 -3.91
CA GLY A 200 -4.60 -15.03 -2.89
C GLY A 200 -3.11 -14.73 -2.74
N LEU A 201 -2.39 -14.53 -3.84
CA LEU A 201 -0.97 -14.17 -3.82
C LEU A 201 -0.70 -12.77 -3.25
N PHE A 202 -1.55 -11.79 -3.57
CA PHE A 202 -1.44 -10.46 -2.97
C PHE A 202 -1.73 -10.47 -1.47
N CYS A 203 -2.77 -11.20 -1.04
CA CYS A 203 -3.06 -11.37 0.38
C CYS A 203 -1.92 -12.10 1.12
N LEU A 204 -1.43 -13.22 0.56
CA LEU A 204 -0.36 -14.02 1.17
C LEU A 204 0.93 -13.21 1.33
N ARG A 205 1.29 -12.45 0.29
CA ARG A 205 2.43 -11.53 0.30
C ARG A 205 2.37 -10.57 1.48
N ASP A 206 1.24 -9.89 1.64
CA ASP A 206 1.09 -8.89 2.68
C ASP A 206 1.04 -9.55 4.05
N SER A 207 0.41 -10.72 4.19
CA SER A 207 0.34 -11.44 5.47
C SER A 207 1.72 -11.83 5.98
N ILE A 208 2.58 -12.32 5.09
CA ILE A 208 3.97 -12.68 5.42
C ILE A 208 4.77 -11.44 5.81
N THR A 209 4.60 -10.33 5.08
CA THR A 209 5.31 -9.07 5.36
C THR A 209 4.91 -8.51 6.73
N ILE A 210 3.62 -8.56 7.04
CA ILE A 210 3.09 -8.11 8.33
C ILE A 210 3.56 -9.03 9.44
N TRP A 211 3.42 -10.35 9.32
CA TRP A 211 3.90 -11.30 10.32
C TRP A 211 5.38 -11.11 10.63
N ALA A 212 6.21 -10.95 9.60
CA ALA A 212 7.63 -10.70 9.74
C ALA A 212 7.91 -9.39 10.46
N SER A 213 7.20 -8.31 10.12
CA SER A 213 7.38 -6.99 10.76
C SER A 213 7.09 -7.01 12.27
N PHE A 214 6.35 -8.00 12.77
CA PHE A 214 6.04 -8.14 14.20
C PHE A 214 7.04 -9.02 14.93
N ASN A 215 7.43 -10.13 14.32
CA ASN A 215 8.23 -11.14 15.00
C ASN A 215 9.72 -10.89 14.81
N ILE A 216 10.14 -10.38 13.65
CA ILE A 216 11.55 -10.33 13.27
C ILE A 216 12.31 -9.16 13.90
N PRO A 217 11.79 -7.91 13.99
CA PRO A 217 12.57 -6.80 14.54
C PRO A 217 13.03 -7.02 15.97
N ALA A 218 12.18 -7.60 16.83
CA ALA A 218 12.53 -7.90 18.22
C ALA A 218 13.62 -8.99 18.32
N LEU A 219 13.68 -9.92 17.36
CA LEU A 219 14.69 -10.97 17.31
C LEU A 219 16.02 -10.50 16.73
N ILE A 220 15.98 -9.54 15.79
CA ILE A 220 17.18 -9.03 15.11
C ILE A 220 17.81 -7.84 15.84
N ALA A 221 17.02 -7.00 16.53
CA ALA A 221 17.54 -5.80 17.19
C ALA A 221 18.70 -6.09 18.17
N PRO A 222 18.69 -7.17 18.99
CA PRO A 222 19.83 -7.50 19.86
C PRO A 222 21.08 -7.93 19.09
N SER A 223 20.91 -8.50 17.90
CA SER A 223 21.98 -9.03 17.05
C SER A 223 22.67 -7.94 16.20
N VAL A 224 22.20 -6.69 16.26
CA VAL A 224 22.83 -5.56 15.56
C VAL A 224 24.16 -5.23 16.26
N PRO A 225 25.30 -5.27 15.54
CA PRO A 225 26.62 -4.96 16.11
C PRO A 225 26.66 -3.54 16.69
N ASP A 226 27.34 -3.37 17.82
CA ASP A 226 27.47 -2.07 18.49
C ASP A 226 28.20 -1.02 17.63
N PHE A 227 29.01 -1.46 16.67
CA PHE A 227 29.66 -0.57 15.69
C PHE A 227 28.66 0.11 14.74
N ILE A 228 27.51 -0.52 14.46
CA ILE A 228 26.47 0.05 13.60
C ILE A 228 25.49 0.91 14.41
N ALA A 229 25.20 0.50 15.65
CA ALA A 229 24.34 1.25 16.55
C ALA A 229 24.77 1.07 18.01
N SER A 230 25.19 2.16 18.63
CA SER A 230 25.66 2.20 20.01
C SER A 230 24.54 2.26 21.05
N SER A 231 23.29 2.55 20.66
CA SER A 231 22.15 2.63 21.58
C SER A 231 21.06 1.58 21.27
N PRO A 232 20.39 1.02 22.29
CA PRO A 232 19.27 0.08 22.11
C PRO A 232 18.12 0.62 21.25
N THR A 233 17.87 1.93 21.34
CA THR A 233 16.86 2.63 20.52
C THR A 233 17.26 2.65 19.05
N MET A 234 18.52 2.97 18.73
CA MET A 234 19.01 2.93 17.34
C MET A 234 18.97 1.52 16.75
N LYS A 235 19.32 0.49 17.54
CA LYS A 235 19.22 -0.91 17.12
C LYS A 235 17.79 -1.30 16.75
N SER A 236 16.82 -0.90 17.59
CA SER A 236 15.39 -1.12 17.33
C SER A 236 14.91 -0.39 16.09
N SER A 237 15.30 0.87 15.90
CA SER A 237 14.94 1.63 14.69
C SER A 237 15.53 1.01 13.43
N ILE A 238 16.80 0.61 13.44
CA ILE A 238 17.43 -0.07 12.30
C ILE A 238 16.69 -1.37 11.97
N ALA A 239 16.38 -2.19 12.98
CA ALA A 239 15.63 -3.42 12.77
C ALA A 239 14.22 -3.16 12.19
N GLN A 240 13.54 -2.11 12.65
CA GLN A 240 12.22 -1.70 12.14
C GLN A 240 12.24 -1.24 10.68
N PHE A 241 13.34 -0.65 10.18
CA PHE A 241 13.49 -0.28 8.77
C PHE A 241 14.06 -1.42 7.90
N ALA A 242 15.04 -2.16 8.43
CA ALA A 242 15.72 -3.23 7.71
C ALA A 242 14.83 -4.45 7.50
N CYS A 243 13.96 -4.77 8.46
CA CYS A 243 13.06 -5.91 8.35
C CYS A 243 12.07 -5.77 7.17
N PRO A 244 11.29 -4.68 7.02
CA PRO A 244 10.42 -4.49 5.86
C PRO A 244 11.18 -4.45 4.53
N ALA A 245 12.43 -3.97 4.52
CA ALA A 245 13.30 -3.98 3.35
C ALA A 245 13.71 -5.41 2.97
N ALA A 246 14.22 -6.20 3.94
CA ALA A 246 14.58 -7.60 3.72
C ALA A 246 13.38 -8.44 3.27
N MET A 247 12.20 -8.18 3.84
CA MET A 247 10.95 -8.83 3.44
C MET A 247 10.54 -8.54 1.99
N GLN A 248 11.11 -7.52 1.33
CA GLN A 248 10.90 -7.35 -0.11
C GLN A 248 11.45 -8.52 -0.93
N PHE A 249 12.53 -9.17 -0.50
CA PHE A 249 13.05 -10.35 -1.21
C PHE A 249 12.08 -11.53 -1.14
N ALA A 250 11.43 -11.75 0.00
CA ALA A 250 10.43 -12.80 0.15
C ALA A 250 9.08 -12.44 -0.50
N SER A 251 8.67 -11.17 -0.45
CA SER A 251 7.34 -10.71 -0.89
C SER A 251 7.25 -10.40 -2.39
N THR A 252 8.36 -9.98 -3.02
CA THR A 252 8.39 -9.59 -4.44
C THR A 252 8.04 -10.73 -5.41
N PRO A 253 8.48 -11.98 -5.23
CA PRO A 253 8.11 -13.08 -6.11
C PRO A 253 6.60 -13.32 -6.16
N MET A 254 5.93 -13.28 -5.01
CA MET A 254 4.46 -13.42 -4.93
C MET A 254 3.75 -12.27 -5.64
N HIS A 255 4.25 -11.04 -5.50
CA HIS A 255 3.70 -9.89 -6.21
C HIS A 255 3.86 -10.03 -7.74
N LEU A 256 5.07 -10.34 -8.22
CA LEU A 256 5.34 -10.50 -9.65
C LEU A 256 4.53 -11.66 -10.25
N LEU A 257 4.38 -12.76 -9.52
CA LEU A 257 3.55 -13.88 -9.94
C LEU A 257 2.07 -13.51 -10.01
N GLY A 258 1.55 -12.79 -9.00
CA GLY A 258 0.16 -12.32 -9.01
C GLY A 258 -0.13 -11.40 -10.20
N LEU A 259 0.83 -10.55 -10.58
CA LEU A 259 0.76 -9.69 -11.77
C LEU A 259 0.83 -10.48 -13.08
N ASP A 260 1.72 -11.45 -13.20
CA ASP A 260 1.86 -12.27 -14.41
C ASP A 260 0.60 -13.14 -14.65
N LEU A 261 0.02 -13.70 -13.58
CA LEU A 261 -1.25 -14.43 -13.64
C LEU A 261 -2.43 -13.52 -14.00
N TYR A 262 -2.42 -12.26 -13.55
CA TYR A 262 -3.46 -11.30 -13.88
C TYR A 262 -3.40 -10.86 -15.34
N ASN A 263 -2.21 -10.50 -15.82
CA ASN A 263 -2.02 -9.89 -17.14
C ASN A 263 -2.20 -10.86 -18.32
N ARG A 264 -2.26 -12.18 -18.09
CA ARG A 264 -2.14 -13.19 -19.16
C ARG A 264 -3.06 -14.39 -18.98
N GLN A 265 -4.35 -14.13 -19.11
CA GLN A 265 -5.38 -15.16 -19.27
C GLN A 265 -5.52 -15.55 -20.76
N PRO A 266 -5.73 -16.84 -21.12
CA PRO A 266 -6.05 -17.99 -20.29
C PRO A 266 -4.82 -18.74 -19.76
N ALA A 267 -5.04 -19.59 -18.75
CA ALA A 267 -4.03 -20.36 -18.01
C ALA A 267 -3.15 -21.32 -18.84
N GLY A 268 -3.27 -21.37 -20.17
CA GLY A 268 -2.59 -22.32 -21.06
C GLY A 268 -1.59 -21.74 -22.07
N GLY A 269 -1.41 -20.41 -22.16
CA GLY A 269 -0.61 -19.81 -23.24
C GLY A 269 0.90 -19.67 -23.00
N MET A 270 1.37 -19.83 -21.77
CA MET A 270 2.78 -19.60 -21.42
C MET A 270 3.26 -20.68 -20.45
N HIS A 271 4.27 -21.43 -20.86
CA HIS A 271 4.86 -22.51 -20.05
C HIS A 271 5.43 -21.94 -18.74
N TRP A 272 5.35 -22.71 -17.65
CA TRP A 272 5.82 -22.26 -16.33
C TRP A 272 7.29 -21.81 -16.34
N THR A 273 8.12 -22.36 -17.22
CA THR A 273 9.53 -21.95 -17.36
C THR A 273 9.67 -20.51 -17.87
N GLU A 274 8.83 -20.07 -18.79
CA GLU A 274 8.83 -18.69 -19.32
C GLU A 274 8.35 -17.69 -18.27
N ARG A 275 7.39 -18.10 -17.45
CA ARG A 275 6.92 -17.33 -16.29
C ARG A 275 8.02 -17.16 -15.25
N ALA A 276 8.69 -18.26 -14.87
CA ALA A 276 9.80 -18.25 -13.93
C ALA A 276 11.00 -17.42 -14.44
N ALA A 277 11.34 -17.54 -15.73
CA ALA A 277 12.42 -16.75 -16.34
C ALA A 277 12.14 -15.25 -16.28
N ARG A 278 10.89 -14.83 -16.51
CA ARG A 278 10.47 -13.43 -16.40
C ARG A 278 10.47 -12.93 -14.97
N ILE A 279 9.92 -13.69 -14.03
CA ILE A 279 9.97 -13.35 -12.60
C ILE A 279 11.43 -13.16 -12.18
N ARG A 280 12.32 -14.08 -12.55
CA ARG A 280 13.76 -13.97 -12.27
C ARG A 280 14.40 -12.72 -12.86
N ARG A 281 14.04 -12.36 -14.11
CA ARG A 281 14.53 -11.15 -14.79
C ARG A 281 14.10 -9.87 -14.06
N ASP A 282 12.84 -9.81 -13.64
CA ASP A 282 12.25 -8.60 -13.06
C ASP A 282 12.36 -8.54 -11.53
N TYR A 283 12.77 -9.64 -10.87
CA TYR A 283 12.88 -9.79 -9.42
C TYR A 283 13.78 -8.73 -8.77
N VAL A 284 15.07 -8.70 -9.11
CA VAL A 284 16.04 -7.81 -8.45
C VAL A 284 15.65 -6.33 -8.60
N PRO A 285 15.34 -5.83 -9.81
CA PRO A 285 14.92 -4.45 -9.97
C PRO A 285 13.62 -4.11 -9.24
N SER A 286 12.69 -5.08 -9.14
CA SER A 286 11.44 -4.89 -8.40
C SER A 286 11.66 -4.85 -6.89
N CYS A 287 12.56 -5.68 -6.35
CA CYS A 287 12.93 -5.64 -4.92
C CYS A 287 13.48 -4.27 -4.54
N PHE A 288 14.49 -3.76 -5.25
CA PHE A 288 15.08 -2.46 -4.97
C PHE A 288 14.10 -1.30 -5.17
N ALA A 289 13.28 -1.35 -6.21
CA ALA A 289 12.23 -0.36 -6.40
C ALA A 289 11.22 -0.38 -5.24
N ARG A 290 10.81 -1.56 -4.76
CA ARG A 290 9.92 -1.68 -3.60
C ARG A 290 10.57 -1.19 -2.30
N MET A 291 11.85 -1.48 -2.08
CA MET A 291 12.61 -0.93 -0.95
C MET A 291 12.69 0.60 -1.01
N GLY A 292 12.87 1.17 -2.21
CA GLY A 292 12.91 2.62 -2.41
C GLY A 292 11.64 3.34 -1.95
N LYS A 293 10.48 2.67 -1.89
CA LYS A 293 9.23 3.24 -1.36
C LYS A 293 9.18 3.30 0.17
N ILE A 294 9.99 2.49 0.87
CA ILE A 294 10.01 2.44 2.34
C ILE A 294 10.49 3.78 2.90
N VAL A 295 11.49 4.41 2.25
CA VAL A 295 12.08 5.69 2.69
C VAL A 295 11.06 6.84 2.70
N PRO A 296 10.35 7.16 1.60
CA PRO A 296 9.36 8.24 1.63
C PRO A 296 8.19 7.91 2.57
N ALA A 297 7.73 6.66 2.60
CA ALA A 297 6.63 6.25 3.47
C ALA A 297 7.00 6.36 4.97
N TYR A 298 7.94 5.55 5.44
CA TYR A 298 8.25 5.48 6.87
C TYR A 298 9.14 6.63 7.36
N GLY A 299 9.98 7.19 6.48
CA GLY A 299 10.82 8.35 6.80
C GLY A 299 10.00 9.64 6.77
N VAL A 300 9.81 10.21 5.59
CA VAL A 300 9.19 11.55 5.44
C VAL A 300 7.73 11.53 5.91
N GLY A 301 6.93 10.59 5.43
CA GLY A 301 5.50 10.52 5.77
C GLY A 301 5.24 10.28 7.25
N GLY A 302 5.94 9.29 7.82
CA GLY A 302 5.84 8.98 9.24
C GLY A 302 6.20 10.18 10.13
N VAL A 303 7.34 10.82 9.86
CA VAL A 303 7.81 11.98 10.65
C VAL A 303 6.86 13.17 10.52
N VAL A 304 6.39 13.49 9.31
CA VAL A 304 5.45 14.59 9.09
C VAL A 304 4.11 14.32 9.78
N ASN A 305 3.56 13.11 9.64
CA ASN A 305 2.31 12.75 10.28
C ASN A 305 2.38 12.91 11.79
N VAL A 306 3.42 12.35 12.43
CA VAL A 306 3.59 12.40 13.89
C VAL A 306 3.78 13.83 14.36
N ARG A 307 4.70 14.60 13.76
CA ARG A 307 4.97 15.98 14.19
C ARG A 307 3.79 16.91 13.98
N MET A 308 3.10 16.79 12.84
CA MET A 308 1.94 17.62 12.55
C MET A 308 0.78 17.28 13.48
N ARG A 309 0.54 15.99 13.74
CA ARG A 309 -0.48 15.56 14.69
C ARG A 309 -0.18 16.09 16.09
N ASP A 310 1.06 15.94 16.56
CA ASP A 310 1.48 16.39 17.89
C ASP A 310 1.27 17.90 18.08
N SER A 311 1.79 18.70 17.15
CA SER A 311 1.66 20.17 17.21
C SER A 311 0.21 20.65 17.13
N LEU A 312 -0.63 20.04 16.30
CA LEU A 312 -2.04 20.42 16.17
C LEU A 312 -2.89 19.93 17.35
N MET A 313 -2.63 18.74 17.88
CA MET A 313 -3.31 18.23 19.09
C MET A 313 -2.99 19.13 20.29
N GLU A 314 -1.74 19.58 20.42
CA GLU A 314 -1.33 20.50 21.49
C GLU A 314 -2.05 21.86 21.41
N ARG A 315 -2.39 22.34 20.20
CA ARG A 315 -3.19 23.56 20.02
C ARG A 315 -4.66 23.34 20.40
N VAL A 316 -5.24 22.22 19.98
CA VAL A 316 -6.61 21.84 20.33
C VAL A 316 -6.79 21.74 21.85
N GLU A 317 -5.81 21.20 22.57
CA GLU A 317 -5.85 21.14 24.04
C GLU A 317 -5.66 22.50 24.72
N ARG A 318 -4.93 23.42 24.09
CA ARG A 318 -4.80 24.82 24.54
C ARG A 318 -6.05 25.66 24.25
N GLY A 319 -6.99 25.15 23.46
CA GLY A 319 -8.22 25.87 23.08
C GLY A 319 -8.03 26.92 21.98
N GLU A 320 -6.91 26.86 21.25
CA GLU A 320 -6.59 27.68 20.07
C GLU A 320 -7.21 27.11 18.79
#